data_AF-A0A938G7G5-F1
#
_entry.id   AF-A0A938G7G5-F1
#
_cell.length_a   1.000
_cell.length_b   1.000
_cell.length_c   1.000
_cell.angle_alpha   90.00
_cell.angle_beta   90.00
_cell.angle_gamma   90.00
#
_symmetry.space_group_name_H-M   'P 1'
#
loop_
_entity.id
_entity.type
_entity.pdbx_description
1 polymer ?
#
loop_
_entity_poly.entity_id
_entity_poly.type
_entity_poly.pdbx_seq_one_letter_code
_entity_poly.pdbx_strand_id
1 'polypeptide(L)'
;MSRLVRVLADAFNIVIRNPVVSGFPRLSPLSRAGRQVVISGLLLTSVTALLIGFGDSLRSMSTLQRDTSAETVLFVPSLALVFVPYLVSCALGLMLVGAIRADWRATTPVVAVYLLVQFALIRLTRDAGVGTVHPLVVLCLALIVIAVCIFARRGAISMGIAAGILFASSTISMLVVTRALHSVSVRTGESFDIVVLQVVLQALALLCLPMVFVAGLDATKFSIVAANWLSEQVSGLRGRAAVWGVAILVFVASVVQSTNRIQDWMSSSDRHSLLSVIICGLGVVGVWRVARSVTGRQTDDSAVRSAQSLALLVSALVVAVPMLIQVVGLVQVIAGLSSPISTGVLQAMIDVLLIDSLAPFVRLLVGTGLMIAGWRRALAPLARVTAVASGFVIVVDNASRLSGRSPLTITAEHLDVVLVVGVALFLASSVSQRRLTSSQVASAAGLLVLSGVASQNAFAAGPLATLLPLGGLSLLLFGLFWGVFTGAGDANESSPEFPSESRLMLFAGYQLLTVSIVLWAVLTRDTTLTDQLTSSTELGVRTLGVGLLAAIIAGHARESGLMWRAERL
;
A
#
# COMPACT_ATOMS: atom_id res chain seq x y z
N MET A 1 6.19 34.92 -21.11
CA MET A 1 5.68 33.69 -20.43
C MET A 1 4.49 34.09 -19.55
N SER A 2 3.28 33.60 -19.85
CA SER A 2 2.05 34.01 -19.14
C SER A 2 2.08 33.58 -17.66
N ARG A 3 1.33 34.26 -16.78
CA ARG A 3 1.23 33.88 -15.35
C ARG A 3 0.81 32.41 -15.18
N LEU A 4 -0.09 31.94 -16.05
CA LEU A 4 -0.59 30.57 -16.03
C LEU A 4 0.53 29.55 -16.29
N VAL A 5 1.43 29.81 -17.25
CA VAL A 5 2.57 28.92 -17.52
C VAL A 5 3.54 28.85 -16.33
N ARG A 6 3.76 29.98 -15.62
CA ARG A 6 4.57 29.97 -14.38
C ARG A 6 3.92 29.16 -13.27
N VAL A 7 2.62 29.36 -13.03
CA VAL A 7 1.87 28.59 -12.02
C VAL A 7 1.89 27.09 -12.33
N LEU A 8 1.72 26.70 -13.59
CA LEU A 8 1.82 25.30 -14.01
C LEU A 8 3.25 24.74 -13.86
N ALA A 9 4.28 25.53 -14.19
CA ALA A 9 5.67 25.12 -13.99
C ALA A 9 6.01 24.95 -12.51
N ASP A 10 5.52 25.85 -11.65
CA ASP A 10 5.69 25.77 -10.20
C ASP A 10 4.94 24.56 -9.63
N ALA A 11 3.71 24.30 -10.10
CA ALA A 11 2.95 23.10 -9.76
C ALA A 11 3.72 21.84 -10.13
N PHE A 12 4.23 21.75 -11.36
CA PHE A 12 5.02 20.61 -11.81
C PHE A 12 6.29 20.44 -10.98
N ASN A 13 6.99 21.54 -10.66
CA ASN A 13 8.21 21.47 -9.87
C ASN A 13 7.96 21.02 -8.42
N ILE A 14 6.93 21.56 -7.77
CA ILE A 14 6.64 21.28 -6.35
C ILE A 14 5.96 19.93 -6.18
N VAL A 15 4.94 19.64 -7.00
CA VAL A 15 4.08 18.46 -6.84
C VAL A 15 4.72 17.23 -7.46
N ILE A 16 5.45 17.36 -8.58
CA ILE A 16 5.99 16.20 -9.32
C ILE A 16 7.52 16.13 -9.18
N ARG A 17 8.24 17.15 -9.64
CA ARG A 17 9.70 17.08 -9.78
C ARG A 17 10.43 16.95 -8.45
N ASN A 18 10.12 17.77 -7.45
CA ASN A 18 10.84 17.80 -6.18
C ASN A 18 10.69 16.48 -5.40
N PRO A 19 9.48 15.90 -5.27
CA PRO A 19 9.31 14.57 -4.69
C PRO A 19 10.07 13.48 -5.44
N VAL A 20 10.04 13.51 -6.78
CA VAL A 20 10.76 12.53 -7.61
C VAL A 20 12.28 12.68 -7.42
N VAL A 21 12.83 13.90 -7.50
CA VAL A 21 14.28 14.13 -7.39
C VAL A 21 14.81 13.76 -6.00
N SER A 22 14.05 14.06 -4.95
CA SER A 22 14.43 13.74 -3.57
C SER A 22 14.27 12.24 -3.25
N GLY A 23 13.28 11.59 -3.86
CA GLY A 23 12.94 10.19 -3.62
C GLY A 23 13.57 9.20 -4.58
N PHE A 24 14.23 9.63 -5.66
CA PHE A 24 14.81 8.72 -6.65
C PHE A 24 15.96 7.87 -6.06
N PRO A 25 16.11 6.61 -6.49
CA PRO A 25 17.25 5.77 -6.12
C PRO A 25 18.61 6.42 -6.41
N ARG A 26 19.43 6.60 -5.37
CA ARG A 26 20.80 7.10 -5.49
C ARG A 26 21.71 5.94 -5.86
N LEU A 27 22.11 5.89 -7.13
CA LEU A 27 22.92 4.81 -7.69
C LEU A 27 24.43 5.02 -7.57
N SER A 28 24.88 6.22 -7.15
CA SER A 28 26.30 6.56 -7.02
C SER A 28 27.11 5.69 -6.05
N PRO A 29 26.57 5.19 -4.90
CA PRO A 29 27.35 4.39 -3.97
C PRO A 29 27.44 2.91 -4.38
N LEU A 30 26.78 2.48 -5.46
CA LEU A 30 26.67 1.08 -5.84
C LEU A 30 27.87 0.60 -6.67
N SER A 31 28.18 -0.69 -6.53
CA SER A 31 29.09 -1.38 -7.45
C SER A 31 28.56 -1.33 -8.89
N ARG A 32 29.43 -1.46 -9.91
CA ARG A 32 28.97 -1.45 -11.32
C ARG A 32 27.92 -2.53 -11.60
N ALA A 33 28.12 -3.72 -11.05
CA ALA A 33 27.19 -4.84 -11.17
C ALA A 33 25.90 -4.56 -10.40
N GLY A 34 25.97 -4.10 -9.15
CA GLY A 34 24.78 -3.78 -8.36
C GLY A 34 23.94 -2.67 -8.99
N ARG A 35 24.59 -1.65 -9.57
CA ARG A 35 23.94 -0.59 -10.33
C ARG A 35 23.18 -1.13 -11.54
N GLN A 36 23.79 -2.01 -12.33
CA GLN A 36 23.11 -2.62 -13.48
C GLN A 36 21.91 -3.46 -13.05
N VAL A 37 22.05 -4.27 -11.99
CA VAL A 37 20.98 -5.10 -11.45
C VAL A 37 19.80 -4.25 -10.96
N VAL A 38 20.07 -3.19 -10.19
CA VAL A 38 19.02 -2.27 -9.70
C VAL A 38 18.34 -1.53 -10.84
N ILE A 39 19.11 -1.01 -11.82
CA ILE A 39 18.54 -0.34 -13.00
C ILE A 39 17.64 -1.31 -13.78
N SER A 40 18.10 -2.53 -14.05
CA SER A 40 17.30 -3.54 -14.73
C SER A 40 16.02 -3.86 -13.96
N GLY A 41 16.09 -3.98 -12.63
CA GLY A 41 14.90 -4.17 -11.79
C GLY A 41 13.90 -3.01 -11.90
N LEU A 42 14.37 -1.78 -11.75
CA LEU A 42 13.52 -0.58 -11.87
C LEU A 42 12.93 -0.42 -13.28
N LEU A 43 13.70 -0.75 -14.32
CA LEU A 43 13.24 -0.74 -15.70
C LEU A 43 12.16 -1.80 -15.92
N LEU A 44 12.37 -3.03 -15.43
CA LEU A 44 11.36 -4.09 -15.47
C LEU A 44 10.10 -3.68 -14.73
N THR A 45 10.21 -3.08 -13.54
CA THR A 45 9.06 -2.56 -12.78
C THR A 45 8.31 -1.50 -13.59
N SER A 46 9.03 -0.56 -14.20
CA SER A 46 8.44 0.52 -15.01
C SER A 46 7.73 -0.02 -16.26
N VAL A 47 8.37 -0.96 -16.97
CA VAL A 47 7.78 -1.64 -18.12
C VAL A 47 6.54 -2.43 -17.70
N THR A 48 6.61 -3.15 -16.57
CA THR A 48 5.48 -3.92 -16.04
C THR A 48 4.32 -3.00 -15.70
N ALA A 49 4.57 -1.87 -15.03
CA ALA A 49 3.56 -0.87 -14.73
C ALA A 49 2.90 -0.30 -15.99
N LEU A 50 3.69 -0.04 -17.05
CA LEU A 50 3.14 0.36 -18.35
C LEU A 50 2.27 -0.73 -18.96
N LEU A 51 2.71 -2.00 -18.92
CA LEU A 51 1.95 -3.14 -19.45
C LEU A 51 0.59 -3.29 -18.76
N ILE A 52 0.48 -2.94 -17.47
CA ILE A 52 -0.81 -2.94 -16.76
C ILE A 52 -1.81 -1.99 -17.44
N GLY A 53 -1.36 -0.80 -17.84
CA GLY A 53 -2.19 0.17 -18.58
C GLY A 53 -2.62 -0.32 -19.97
N PHE A 54 -1.88 -1.27 -20.56
CA PHE A 54 -2.20 -1.91 -21.83
C PHE A 54 -2.86 -3.28 -21.67
N GLY A 55 -3.36 -3.62 -20.48
CA GLY A 55 -3.88 -4.96 -20.16
C GLY A 55 -4.92 -5.49 -21.17
N ASP A 56 -5.90 -4.67 -21.56
CA ASP A 56 -6.91 -5.06 -22.55
C ASP A 56 -6.32 -5.26 -23.95
N SER A 57 -5.35 -4.44 -24.34
CA SER A 57 -4.64 -4.60 -25.63
C SER A 57 -3.82 -5.90 -25.64
N LEU A 58 -3.05 -6.15 -24.58
CA LEU A 58 -2.27 -7.39 -24.42
C LEU A 58 -3.17 -8.63 -24.44
N ARG A 59 -4.32 -8.55 -23.78
CA ARG A 59 -5.33 -9.60 -23.76
C ARG A 59 -5.88 -9.88 -25.16
N SER A 60 -6.19 -8.83 -25.93
CA SER A 60 -6.70 -8.95 -27.31
C SER A 60 -5.71 -9.57 -28.30
N MET A 61 -4.40 -9.38 -28.07
CA MET A 61 -3.34 -9.94 -28.92
C MET A 61 -2.97 -11.39 -28.57
N SER A 62 -3.47 -11.90 -27.44
CA SER A 62 -3.10 -13.21 -26.90
C SER A 62 -4.20 -14.25 -27.08
N THR A 63 -3.81 -15.52 -27.21
CA THR A 63 -4.76 -16.62 -27.10
C THR A 63 -5.21 -16.77 -25.65
N LEU A 64 -6.53 -16.71 -25.43
CA LEU A 64 -7.13 -16.90 -24.11
C LEU A 64 -7.28 -18.39 -23.83
N GLN A 65 -6.64 -18.85 -22.75
CA GLN A 65 -6.82 -20.18 -22.21
C GLN A 65 -7.86 -20.15 -21.10
N ARG A 66 -8.74 -21.15 -21.07
CA ARG A 66 -9.80 -21.26 -20.08
C ARG A 66 -9.30 -22.03 -18.89
N ASP A 67 -9.46 -21.48 -17.69
CA ASP A 67 -9.32 -22.25 -16.45
C ASP A 67 -10.52 -23.20 -16.31
N THR A 68 -10.23 -24.49 -16.25
CA THR A 68 -11.22 -25.57 -16.10
C THR A 68 -11.47 -25.95 -14.64
N SER A 69 -10.69 -25.40 -13.70
CA SER A 69 -10.70 -25.82 -12.30
C SER A 69 -11.53 -24.92 -11.38
N ALA A 70 -11.72 -23.65 -11.75
CA ALA A 70 -12.44 -22.68 -10.94
C ALA A 70 -13.95 -22.72 -11.21
N GLU A 71 -14.76 -22.54 -10.16
CA GLU A 71 -16.21 -22.34 -10.28
C GLU A 71 -16.56 -21.09 -11.13
N THR A 72 -15.63 -20.13 -11.19
CA THR A 72 -15.68 -18.97 -12.09
C THR A 72 -14.76 -19.19 -13.28
N VAL A 73 -15.28 -18.97 -14.49
CA VAL A 73 -14.51 -19.18 -15.72
C VAL A 73 -13.46 -18.06 -15.86
N LEU A 74 -12.24 -18.31 -15.39
CA LEU A 74 -11.10 -17.42 -15.60
C LEU A 74 -10.54 -17.64 -17.00
N PHE A 75 -10.25 -16.55 -17.72
CA PHE A 75 -9.62 -16.60 -19.03
C PHE A 75 -8.25 -15.93 -18.93
N VAL A 76 -7.20 -16.71 -19.15
CA VAL A 76 -5.82 -16.30 -18.97
C VAL A 76 -5.14 -16.13 -20.33
N PRO A 77 -4.58 -14.93 -20.62
CA PRO A 77 -3.67 -14.72 -21.74
C PRO A 77 -2.49 -15.70 -21.72
N SER A 78 -2.22 -16.41 -22.81
CA SER A 78 -1.03 -17.26 -22.93
C SER A 78 0.28 -16.51 -22.69
N LEU A 79 0.33 -15.21 -23.03
CA LEU A 79 1.47 -14.34 -22.72
C LEU A 79 1.67 -14.18 -21.20
N ALA A 80 0.60 -14.10 -20.41
CA ALA A 80 0.70 -13.95 -18.96
C ALA A 80 1.37 -15.17 -18.31
N LEU A 81 1.13 -16.37 -18.84
CA LEU A 81 1.72 -17.62 -18.36
C LEU A 81 3.24 -17.70 -18.53
N VAL A 82 3.81 -16.88 -19.41
CA VAL A 82 5.26 -16.82 -19.61
C VAL A 82 5.86 -15.60 -18.91
N PHE A 83 5.25 -14.43 -19.10
CA PHE A 83 5.79 -13.19 -18.58
C PHE A 83 5.69 -13.07 -17.07
N VAL A 84 4.55 -13.43 -16.46
CA VAL A 84 4.37 -13.25 -15.01
C VAL A 84 5.31 -14.14 -14.20
N PRO A 85 5.47 -15.46 -14.48
CA PRO A 85 6.46 -16.27 -13.78
C PRO A 85 7.88 -15.74 -13.94
N TYR A 86 8.25 -15.25 -15.14
CA TYR A 86 9.55 -14.64 -15.37
C TYR A 86 9.78 -13.40 -14.51
N LEU A 87 8.80 -12.49 -14.43
CA LEU A 87 8.90 -11.29 -13.61
C LEU A 87 8.97 -11.63 -12.12
N VAL A 88 8.18 -12.61 -11.65
CA VAL A 88 8.24 -13.12 -10.28
C VAL A 88 9.61 -13.73 -9.98
N SER A 89 10.17 -14.52 -10.89
CA SER A 89 11.51 -15.07 -10.76
C SER A 89 12.58 -13.99 -10.65
N CYS A 90 12.48 -12.94 -11.47
CA CYS A 90 13.37 -11.78 -11.41
C CYS A 90 13.23 -11.02 -10.08
N ALA A 91 11.99 -10.85 -9.60
CA ALA A 91 11.71 -10.20 -8.33
C ALA A 91 12.32 -10.96 -7.15
N LEU A 92 12.12 -12.29 -7.10
CA LEU A 92 12.75 -13.16 -6.09
C LEU A 92 14.27 -13.15 -6.20
N GLY A 93 14.81 -13.15 -7.41
CA GLY A 93 16.25 -13.01 -7.66
C GLY A 93 16.81 -11.71 -7.08
N LEU A 94 16.19 -10.57 -7.38
CA LEU A 94 16.56 -9.25 -6.81
C LEU A 94 16.54 -9.26 -5.28
N MET A 95 15.46 -9.81 -4.70
CA MET A 95 15.31 -9.88 -3.25
C MET A 95 16.40 -10.75 -2.62
N LEU A 96 16.70 -11.92 -3.20
CA LEU A 96 17.77 -12.81 -2.72
C LEU A 96 19.15 -12.15 -2.79
N VAL A 97 19.45 -11.45 -3.89
CA VAL A 97 20.73 -10.74 -4.05
C VAL A 97 20.86 -9.62 -3.01
N GLY A 98 19.80 -8.84 -2.80
CA GLY A 98 19.77 -7.81 -1.77
C GLY A 98 19.93 -8.40 -0.36
N ALA A 99 19.31 -9.56 -0.11
CA ALA A 99 19.34 -10.25 1.17
C ALA A 99 20.72 -10.83 1.54
N ILE A 100 21.60 -11.18 0.58
CA ILE A 100 22.92 -11.77 0.86
C ILE A 100 23.78 -10.88 1.76
N ARG A 101 23.75 -9.56 1.56
CA ARG A 101 24.57 -8.58 2.30
C ARG A 101 23.84 -7.94 3.47
N ALA A 102 22.56 -8.21 3.63
CA ALA A 102 21.81 -7.79 4.80
C ALA A 102 22.15 -8.69 6.01
N ASP A 103 21.77 -8.23 7.20
CA ASP A 103 21.90 -9.06 8.40
C ASP A 103 21.10 -10.38 8.27
N TRP A 104 21.50 -11.41 9.01
CA TRP A 104 20.89 -12.75 8.91
C TRP A 104 19.38 -12.70 9.18
N ARG A 105 18.94 -11.78 10.05
CA ARG A 105 17.52 -11.53 10.36
C ARG A 105 16.71 -11.09 9.16
N ALA A 106 17.36 -10.45 8.18
CA ALA A 106 16.74 -10.04 6.92
C ALA A 106 16.91 -11.10 5.82
N THR A 107 18.03 -11.82 5.84
CA THR A 107 18.29 -12.90 4.87
C THR A 107 17.35 -14.08 5.08
N THR A 108 17.11 -14.49 6.33
CA THR A 108 16.28 -15.65 6.66
C THR A 108 14.85 -15.57 6.13
N PRO A 109 14.07 -14.47 6.29
CA PRO A 109 12.71 -14.41 5.76
C PRO A 109 12.69 -14.45 4.22
N VAL A 110 13.63 -13.78 3.54
CA VAL A 110 13.69 -13.78 2.07
C VAL A 110 14.01 -15.18 1.52
N VAL A 111 14.97 -15.86 2.13
CA VAL A 111 15.30 -17.25 1.76
C VAL A 111 14.13 -18.18 2.11
N ALA A 112 13.47 -18.00 3.24
CA ALA A 112 12.30 -18.79 3.63
C ALA A 112 11.14 -18.63 2.63
N VAL A 113 10.84 -17.40 2.20
CA VAL A 113 9.85 -17.13 1.15
C VAL A 113 10.23 -17.81 -0.17
N TYR A 114 11.49 -17.73 -0.58
CA TYR A 114 11.94 -18.42 -1.78
C TYR A 114 11.76 -19.93 -1.65
N LEU A 115 12.19 -20.54 -0.55
CA LEU A 115 12.04 -21.99 -0.32
C LEU A 115 10.58 -22.42 -0.25
N LEU A 116 9.71 -21.58 0.32
CA LEU A 116 8.27 -21.79 0.35
C LEU A 116 7.68 -21.87 -1.06
N VAL A 117 8.07 -20.94 -1.95
CA VAL A 117 7.69 -20.99 -3.36
C VAL A 117 8.20 -22.26 -4.03
N GLN A 118 9.49 -22.60 -3.86
CA GLN A 118 10.06 -23.81 -4.46
C GLN A 118 9.36 -25.08 -3.96
N PHE A 119 9.04 -25.15 -2.67
CA PHE A 119 8.31 -26.27 -2.09
C PHE A 119 6.89 -26.39 -2.67
N ALA A 120 6.18 -25.27 -2.79
CA ALA A 120 4.86 -25.24 -3.42
C ALA A 120 4.91 -25.76 -4.86
N LEU A 121 5.90 -25.33 -5.65
CA LEU A 121 6.10 -25.80 -7.02
C LEU A 121 6.42 -27.31 -7.09
N ILE A 122 7.28 -27.81 -6.19
CA ILE A 122 7.60 -29.25 -6.09
C ILE A 122 6.35 -30.06 -5.79
N ARG A 123 5.52 -29.61 -4.85
CA ARG A 123 4.29 -30.30 -4.48
C ARG A 123 3.31 -30.33 -5.65
N LEU A 124 3.06 -29.17 -6.24
CA LEU A 124 2.07 -29.04 -7.31
C LEU A 124 2.45 -29.84 -8.55
N THR A 125 3.73 -29.92 -8.89
CA THR A 125 4.20 -30.81 -9.96
C THR A 125 3.99 -32.29 -9.63
N ARG A 126 4.24 -32.69 -8.39
CA ARG A 126 3.99 -34.06 -7.94
C ARG A 126 2.50 -34.42 -7.98
N ASP A 127 1.64 -33.53 -7.51
CA ASP A 127 0.18 -33.73 -7.45
C ASP A 127 -0.43 -33.78 -8.86
N ALA A 128 0.11 -33.00 -9.81
CA ALA A 128 -0.27 -33.06 -11.22
C ALA A 128 0.26 -34.31 -11.97
N GLY A 129 0.89 -35.25 -11.28
CA GLY A 129 1.44 -36.47 -11.89
C GLY A 129 2.64 -36.24 -12.80
N VAL A 130 3.34 -35.09 -12.66
CA VAL A 130 4.61 -34.87 -13.35
C VAL A 130 5.64 -35.86 -12.80
N GLY A 131 6.37 -36.54 -13.68
CA GLY A 131 7.42 -37.48 -13.29
C GLY A 131 8.47 -36.87 -12.34
N THR A 132 9.08 -37.69 -11.50
CA THR A 132 9.94 -37.32 -10.35
C THR A 132 11.16 -36.47 -10.69
N VAL A 133 11.58 -36.41 -11.96
CA VAL A 133 12.76 -35.66 -12.41
C VAL A 133 12.59 -34.15 -12.20
N HIS A 134 11.43 -33.58 -12.54
CA HIS A 134 11.18 -32.14 -12.45
C HIS A 134 11.23 -31.62 -11.00
N PRO A 135 10.51 -32.20 -10.01
CA PRO A 135 10.62 -31.77 -8.62
C PRO A 135 12.04 -31.94 -8.06
N LEU A 136 12.79 -32.96 -8.50
CA LEU A 136 14.19 -33.16 -8.08
C LEU A 136 15.11 -32.04 -8.61
N VAL A 137 14.93 -31.62 -9.86
CA VAL A 137 15.66 -30.46 -10.43
C VAL A 137 15.36 -29.20 -9.64
N VAL A 138 14.09 -28.94 -9.31
CA VAL A 138 13.68 -27.78 -8.51
C VAL A 138 14.31 -27.81 -7.11
N LEU A 139 14.34 -28.98 -6.47
CA LEU A 139 15.00 -29.17 -5.17
C LEU A 139 16.51 -28.90 -5.25
N CYS A 140 17.19 -29.42 -6.28
CA CYS A 140 18.61 -29.15 -6.49
C CYS A 140 18.89 -27.65 -6.67
N LEU A 141 18.07 -26.94 -7.46
CA LEU A 141 18.19 -25.48 -7.64
C LEU A 141 17.95 -24.73 -6.33
N ALA A 142 17.00 -25.17 -5.51
CA ALA A 142 16.76 -24.58 -4.18
C ALA A 142 17.97 -24.74 -3.26
N LEU A 143 18.60 -25.92 -3.24
CA LEU A 143 19.83 -26.18 -2.48
C LEU A 143 21.02 -25.35 -3.00
N ILE A 144 21.14 -25.18 -4.31
CA ILE A 144 22.16 -24.30 -4.92
C ILE A 144 21.97 -22.86 -4.44
N VAL A 145 20.74 -22.35 -4.38
CA VAL A 145 20.47 -21.00 -3.85
C VAL A 145 20.92 -20.87 -2.39
N ILE A 146 20.60 -21.85 -1.54
CA ILE A 146 21.07 -21.86 -0.13
C ILE A 146 22.60 -21.83 -0.07
N ALA A 147 23.26 -22.70 -0.84
CA ALA A 147 24.72 -22.78 -0.87
C ALA A 147 25.33 -21.45 -1.33
N VAL A 148 24.82 -20.85 -2.41
CA VAL A 148 25.28 -19.55 -2.93
C VAL A 148 25.10 -18.46 -1.88
N CYS A 149 23.96 -18.40 -1.19
CA CYS A 149 23.74 -17.43 -0.11
C CYS A 149 24.78 -17.58 1.02
N ILE A 150 25.11 -18.81 1.42
CA ILE A 150 26.11 -19.09 2.45
C ILE A 150 27.51 -18.69 1.97
N PHE A 151 27.91 -19.12 0.77
CA PHE A 151 29.25 -18.86 0.23
C PHE A 151 29.48 -17.38 -0.13
N ALA A 152 28.48 -16.72 -0.72
CA ALA A 152 28.55 -15.30 -1.02
C ALA A 152 28.67 -14.45 0.26
N ARG A 153 27.96 -14.83 1.34
CA ARG A 153 28.07 -14.16 2.63
C ARG A 153 29.44 -14.35 3.29
N ARG A 154 30.09 -15.49 3.06
CA ARG A 154 31.48 -15.75 3.49
C ARG A 154 32.53 -15.04 2.62
N GLY A 155 32.12 -14.32 1.58
CA GLY A 155 33.02 -13.63 0.64
C GLY A 155 33.71 -14.56 -0.36
N ALA A 156 33.31 -15.83 -0.46
CA ALA A 156 33.94 -16.81 -1.35
C ALA A 156 33.53 -16.65 -2.83
N ILE A 157 32.41 -15.97 -3.09
CA ILE A 157 31.86 -15.76 -4.43
C ILE A 157 31.67 -14.27 -4.66
N SER A 158 32.04 -13.78 -5.85
CA SER A 158 31.79 -12.39 -6.23
C SER A 158 30.29 -12.11 -6.38
N MET A 159 29.88 -10.89 -6.06
CA MET A 159 28.45 -10.52 -6.06
C MET A 159 27.78 -10.69 -7.42
N GLY A 160 28.49 -10.41 -8.51
CA GLY A 160 27.97 -10.58 -9.87
C GLY A 160 27.68 -12.05 -10.20
N ILE A 161 28.57 -12.96 -9.78
CA ILE A 161 28.37 -14.40 -9.98
C ILE A 161 27.23 -14.91 -9.11
N ALA A 162 27.20 -14.51 -7.83
CA ALA A 162 26.11 -14.86 -6.93
C ALA A 162 24.76 -14.39 -7.47
N ALA A 163 24.67 -13.15 -7.96
CA ALA A 163 23.48 -12.63 -8.61
C ALA A 163 23.08 -13.45 -9.83
N GLY A 164 24.01 -13.70 -10.76
CA GLY A 164 23.76 -14.52 -11.94
C GLY A 164 23.17 -15.89 -11.61
N ILE A 165 23.74 -16.58 -10.61
CA ILE A 165 23.24 -17.89 -10.18
C ILE A 165 21.86 -17.78 -9.53
N LEU A 166 21.61 -16.80 -8.67
CA LEU A 166 20.30 -16.63 -8.03
C LEU A 166 19.18 -16.33 -9.04
N PHE A 167 19.43 -15.44 -10.00
CA PHE A 167 18.49 -15.16 -11.09
C PHE A 167 18.27 -16.39 -11.98
N ALA A 168 19.34 -17.07 -12.38
CA ALA A 168 19.25 -18.26 -13.22
C ALA A 168 18.46 -19.37 -12.50
N SER A 169 18.79 -19.68 -11.25
CA SER A 169 18.10 -20.71 -10.48
C SER A 169 16.61 -20.42 -10.31
N SER A 170 16.25 -19.19 -9.94
CA SER A 170 14.85 -18.76 -9.78
C SER A 170 14.05 -18.82 -11.09
N THR A 171 14.69 -18.45 -12.21
CA THR A 171 14.06 -18.46 -13.54
C THR A 171 13.92 -19.87 -14.09
N ILE A 172 14.97 -20.69 -13.98
CA ILE A 172 14.97 -22.07 -14.44
C ILE A 172 13.96 -22.88 -13.64
N SER A 173 13.87 -22.70 -12.31
CA SER A 173 12.89 -23.43 -11.49
C SER A 173 11.46 -23.16 -11.95
N MET A 174 11.09 -21.89 -12.17
CA MET A 174 9.76 -21.54 -12.67
C MET A 174 9.52 -22.08 -14.08
N LEU A 175 10.49 -21.91 -15.00
CA LEU A 175 10.36 -22.39 -16.38
C LEU A 175 10.17 -23.91 -16.46
N VAL A 176 10.95 -24.67 -15.70
CA VAL A 176 10.88 -26.14 -15.65
C VAL A 176 9.50 -26.58 -15.16
N VAL A 177 8.98 -25.92 -14.13
CA VAL A 177 7.67 -26.24 -13.55
C VAL A 177 6.54 -25.86 -14.50
N THR A 178 6.53 -24.63 -15.04
CA THR A 178 5.49 -24.18 -15.97
C THR A 178 5.46 -25.06 -17.22
N ARG A 179 6.61 -25.43 -17.78
CA ARG A 179 6.67 -26.34 -18.94
C ARG A 179 6.18 -27.76 -18.61
N ALA A 180 6.57 -28.28 -17.45
CA ALA A 180 6.12 -29.59 -17.00
C ALA A 180 4.61 -29.64 -16.85
N LEU A 181 4.02 -28.64 -16.18
CA LEU A 181 2.58 -28.55 -15.97
C LEU A 181 1.85 -28.35 -17.30
N HIS A 182 2.35 -27.49 -18.18
CA HIS A 182 1.78 -27.31 -19.51
C HIS A 182 1.74 -28.63 -20.30
N SER A 183 2.80 -29.46 -20.21
CA SER A 183 2.83 -30.77 -20.86
C SER A 183 1.80 -31.77 -20.29
N VAL A 184 1.45 -31.64 -19.00
CA VAL A 184 0.36 -32.41 -18.39
C VAL A 184 -0.97 -31.84 -18.89
N SER A 185 -1.14 -30.53 -18.89
CA SER A 185 -2.36 -29.86 -19.34
C SER A 185 -2.75 -30.20 -20.77
N VAL A 186 -1.77 -30.28 -21.68
CA VAL A 186 -2.02 -30.70 -23.06
C VAL A 186 -2.47 -32.17 -23.13
N ARG A 187 -2.02 -33.02 -22.21
CA ARG A 187 -2.38 -34.45 -22.18
C ARG A 187 -3.72 -34.73 -21.52
N THR A 188 -4.04 -34.03 -20.42
CA THR A 188 -5.26 -34.24 -19.64
C THR A 188 -6.43 -33.38 -20.12
N GLY A 189 -6.15 -32.29 -20.83
CA GLY A 189 -7.14 -31.27 -21.17
C GLY A 189 -7.46 -30.31 -20.02
N GLU A 190 -6.77 -30.44 -18.88
CA GLU A 190 -6.98 -29.61 -17.68
C GLU A 190 -5.87 -28.56 -17.51
N SER A 191 -6.21 -27.32 -17.22
CA SER A 191 -5.25 -26.20 -17.17
C SER A 191 -4.45 -26.08 -15.87
N PHE A 192 -3.75 -27.13 -15.45
CA PHE A 192 -2.87 -27.15 -14.27
C PHE A 192 -1.85 -26.01 -14.20
N ASP A 193 -1.31 -25.56 -15.33
CA ASP A 193 -0.36 -24.44 -15.39
C ASP A 193 -0.96 -23.13 -14.87
N ILE A 194 -2.22 -22.84 -15.22
CA ILE A 194 -2.99 -21.69 -14.72
C ILE A 194 -3.21 -21.80 -13.21
N VAL A 195 -3.72 -22.94 -12.76
CA VAL A 195 -4.08 -23.16 -11.34
C VAL A 195 -2.89 -23.00 -10.43
N VAL A 196 -1.77 -23.63 -10.79
CA VAL A 196 -0.54 -23.57 -10.01
C VAL A 196 0.00 -22.16 -9.92
N LEU A 197 0.01 -21.45 -11.04
CA LEU A 197 0.47 -20.06 -11.07
C LEU A 197 -0.44 -19.17 -10.22
N GLN A 198 -1.76 -19.33 -10.31
CA GLN A 198 -2.70 -18.58 -9.49
C GLN A 198 -2.50 -18.82 -7.99
N VAL A 199 -2.36 -20.07 -7.56
CA VAL A 199 -2.10 -20.42 -6.14
C VAL A 199 -0.80 -19.80 -5.64
N VAL A 200 0.27 -19.89 -6.42
CA VAL A 200 1.56 -19.28 -6.06
C VAL A 200 1.45 -17.76 -5.98
N LEU A 201 0.78 -17.13 -6.93
CA LEU A 201 0.61 -15.67 -6.94
C LEU A 201 -0.29 -15.18 -5.80
N GLN A 202 -1.35 -15.91 -5.44
CA GLN A 202 -2.17 -15.61 -4.27
C GLN A 202 -1.37 -15.70 -2.96
N ALA A 203 -0.52 -16.72 -2.81
CA ALA A 203 0.37 -16.82 -1.67
C ALA A 203 1.38 -15.65 -1.62
N LEU A 204 1.94 -15.27 -2.78
CA LEU A 204 2.87 -14.14 -2.88
C LEU A 204 2.17 -12.78 -2.73
N ALA A 205 0.88 -12.67 -3.05
CA ALA A 205 0.11 -11.43 -2.92
C ALA A 205 0.08 -10.95 -1.47
N LEU A 206 0.06 -11.89 -0.52
CA LEU A 206 0.13 -11.61 0.91
C LEU A 206 1.41 -10.87 1.30
N LEU A 207 2.54 -11.25 0.70
CA LEU A 207 3.81 -10.55 0.89
C LEU A 207 3.76 -9.13 0.37
N CYS A 208 2.93 -8.86 -0.63
CA CYS A 208 2.78 -7.53 -1.24
C CYS A 208 1.79 -6.63 -0.49
N LEU A 209 0.94 -7.17 0.39
CA LEU A 209 -0.07 -6.38 1.10
C LEU A 209 0.48 -5.20 1.91
N PRO A 210 1.62 -5.30 2.64
CA PRO A 210 2.18 -4.15 3.35
C PRO A 210 2.50 -2.98 2.41
N MET A 211 3.03 -3.31 1.23
CA MET A 211 3.34 -2.32 0.21
C MET A 211 2.11 -1.71 -0.45
N VAL A 212 1.14 -2.55 -0.79
CA VAL A 212 -0.17 -2.16 -1.34
C VAL A 212 -0.92 -1.26 -0.35
N PHE A 213 -0.77 -1.52 0.95
CA PHE A 213 -1.29 -0.69 2.04
C PHE A 213 -0.56 0.67 2.13
N VAL A 214 0.77 0.68 2.05
CA VAL A 214 1.57 1.92 2.00
C VAL A 214 1.29 2.73 0.73
N ALA A 215 1.01 2.08 -0.41
CA ALA A 215 0.62 2.74 -1.66
C ALA A 215 -0.65 3.60 -1.47
N GLY A 216 -1.58 3.19 -0.60
CA GLY A 216 -2.73 4.01 -0.22
C GLY A 216 -2.33 5.30 0.51
N LEU A 217 -1.35 5.23 1.41
CA LEU A 217 -0.81 6.42 2.09
C LEU A 217 -0.13 7.38 1.09
N ASP A 218 0.56 6.84 0.08
CA ASP A 218 1.25 7.65 -0.93
C ASP A 218 0.28 8.51 -1.76
N ALA A 219 -0.91 7.99 -2.08
CA ALA A 219 -1.98 8.79 -2.69
C ALA A 219 -2.42 9.95 -1.79
N THR A 220 -2.50 9.72 -0.47
CA THR A 220 -2.88 10.77 0.49
C THR A 220 -1.79 11.85 0.58
N LYS A 221 -0.50 11.47 0.57
CA LYS A 221 0.61 12.43 0.58
C LYS A 221 0.58 13.33 -0.65
N PHE A 222 0.31 12.76 -1.82
CA PHE A 222 0.18 13.53 -3.04
C PHE A 222 -0.95 14.57 -2.91
N SER A 223 -2.12 14.16 -2.41
CA SER A 223 -3.24 15.06 -2.15
C SER A 223 -2.88 16.20 -1.17
N ILE A 224 -2.11 15.91 -0.12
CA ILE A 224 -1.62 16.91 0.84
C ILE A 224 -0.68 17.92 0.16
N VAL A 225 0.31 17.43 -0.61
CA VAL A 225 1.26 18.31 -1.32
C VAL A 225 0.53 19.20 -2.33
N ALA A 226 -0.41 18.63 -3.08
CA ALA A 226 -1.24 19.37 -4.03
C ALA A 226 -2.12 20.43 -3.32
N ALA A 227 -2.71 20.08 -2.18
CA ALA A 227 -3.54 21.00 -1.41
C ALA A 227 -2.74 22.15 -0.78
N ASN A 228 -1.55 21.85 -0.24
CA ASN A 228 -0.64 22.86 0.30
C ASN A 228 -0.21 23.84 -0.79
N TRP A 229 0.16 23.33 -1.96
CA TRP A 229 0.47 24.17 -3.12
C TRP A 229 -0.72 25.06 -3.51
N LEU A 230 -1.93 24.51 -3.60
CA LEU A 230 -3.15 25.29 -3.89
C LEU A 230 -3.38 26.39 -2.85
N SER A 231 -3.24 26.06 -1.56
CA SER A 231 -3.37 27.01 -0.45
C SER A 231 -2.36 28.16 -0.55
N GLU A 232 -1.09 27.85 -0.87
CA GLU A 232 -0.05 28.85 -1.09
C GLU A 232 -0.41 29.79 -2.25
N GLN A 233 -0.89 29.25 -3.37
CA GLN A 233 -1.31 30.07 -4.51
C GLN A 233 -2.47 31.01 -4.14
N VAL A 234 -3.45 30.53 -3.38
CA VAL A 234 -4.58 31.35 -2.91
C VAL A 234 -4.09 32.45 -1.95
N SER A 235 -3.17 32.13 -1.06
CA SER A 235 -2.58 33.12 -0.13
C SER A 235 -1.73 34.18 -0.84
N GLY A 236 -1.14 33.83 -1.99
CA GLY A 236 -0.36 34.73 -2.83
C GLY A 236 -1.19 35.70 -3.68
N LEU A 237 -2.52 35.54 -3.72
CA LEU A 237 -3.40 36.44 -4.46
C LEU A 237 -3.35 37.86 -3.88
N ARG A 238 -2.99 38.84 -4.71
CA ARG A 238 -3.00 40.25 -4.33
C ARG A 238 -4.43 40.77 -4.26
N GLY A 239 -4.93 40.99 -3.06
CA GLY A 239 -6.18 41.70 -2.79
C GLY A 239 -7.09 40.92 -1.85
N ARG A 240 -7.58 41.59 -0.79
CA ARG A 240 -8.50 40.97 0.18
C ARG A 240 -9.74 40.39 -0.51
N ALA A 241 -10.34 41.12 -1.44
CA ALA A 241 -11.54 40.67 -2.15
C ALA A 241 -11.31 39.35 -2.92
N ALA A 242 -10.13 39.14 -3.53
CA ALA A 242 -9.83 37.92 -4.25
C ALA A 242 -9.68 36.71 -3.32
N VAL A 243 -8.96 36.88 -2.20
CA VAL A 243 -8.80 35.83 -1.18
C VAL A 243 -10.15 35.44 -0.59
N TRP A 244 -10.99 36.43 -0.25
CA TRP A 244 -12.33 36.18 0.27
C TRP A 244 -13.24 35.53 -0.77
N GLY A 245 -13.20 35.98 -2.03
CA GLY A 245 -13.98 35.38 -3.12
C GLY A 245 -13.64 33.90 -3.32
N VAL A 246 -12.36 33.55 -3.36
CA VAL A 246 -11.91 32.16 -3.47
C VAL A 246 -12.29 31.35 -2.24
N ALA A 247 -12.10 31.89 -1.03
CA ALA A 247 -12.47 31.19 0.20
C ALA A 247 -13.98 30.92 0.30
N ILE A 248 -14.81 31.88 -0.08
CA ILE A 248 -16.28 31.70 -0.15
C ILE A 248 -16.61 30.64 -1.19
N LEU A 249 -16.00 30.69 -2.37
CA LEU A 249 -16.22 29.70 -3.43
C LEU A 249 -15.89 28.28 -2.95
N VAL A 250 -14.72 28.11 -2.33
CA VAL A 250 -14.28 26.83 -1.74
C VAL A 250 -15.26 26.38 -0.66
N PHE A 251 -15.64 27.26 0.26
CA PHE A 251 -16.58 26.94 1.32
C PHE A 251 -17.93 26.48 0.77
N VAL A 252 -18.50 27.22 -0.18
CA VAL A 252 -19.77 26.89 -0.83
C VAL A 252 -19.66 25.55 -1.55
N ALA A 253 -18.59 25.32 -2.31
CA ALA A 253 -18.37 24.04 -3.00
C ALA A 253 -18.28 22.86 -2.01
N SER A 254 -17.53 23.01 -0.91
CA SER A 254 -17.40 21.97 0.12
C SER A 254 -18.71 21.71 0.86
N VAL A 255 -19.51 22.75 1.12
CA VAL A 255 -20.85 22.60 1.72
C VAL A 255 -21.78 21.85 0.77
N VAL A 256 -21.85 22.23 -0.51
CA VAL A 256 -22.69 21.55 -1.52
C VAL A 256 -22.28 20.09 -1.66
N GLN A 257 -20.98 19.80 -1.70
CA GLN A 257 -20.50 18.42 -1.78
C GLN A 257 -20.86 17.62 -0.52
N SER A 258 -20.73 18.22 0.66
CA SER A 258 -21.09 17.58 1.92
C SER A 258 -22.60 17.34 2.05
N THR A 259 -23.43 18.28 1.60
CA THR A 259 -24.89 18.12 1.63
C THR A 259 -25.35 17.01 0.70
N ASN A 260 -24.75 16.90 -0.49
CA ASN A 260 -25.06 15.82 -1.42
C ASN A 260 -24.71 14.45 -0.82
N ARG A 261 -23.52 14.31 -0.20
CA ARG A 261 -23.13 13.08 0.50
C ARG A 261 -24.09 12.72 1.64
N ILE A 262 -24.48 13.70 2.46
CA ILE A 262 -25.42 13.47 3.56
C ILE A 262 -26.79 13.05 3.01
N GLN A 263 -27.25 13.67 1.93
CA GLN A 263 -28.49 13.29 1.26
C GLN A 263 -28.42 11.85 0.72
N ASP A 264 -27.30 11.47 0.10
CA ASP A 264 -27.08 10.11 -0.39
C ASP A 264 -27.14 9.11 0.77
N TRP A 265 -26.47 9.37 1.90
CA TRP A 265 -26.51 8.52 3.10
C TRP A 265 -27.90 8.41 3.73
N MET A 266 -28.67 9.51 3.74
CA MET A 266 -30.04 9.47 4.23
C MET A 266 -30.97 8.68 3.29
N SER A 267 -30.72 8.74 1.98
CA SER A 267 -31.52 8.05 0.98
C SER A 267 -31.22 6.55 0.87
N SER A 268 -29.97 6.14 1.12
CA SER A 268 -29.49 4.76 0.92
C SER A 268 -29.88 3.78 2.03
N SER A 269 -30.72 4.17 2.99
CA SER A 269 -30.96 3.44 4.26
C SER A 269 -29.68 3.18 5.08
N ASP A 270 -28.55 3.79 4.74
CA ASP A 270 -27.27 3.61 5.43
C ASP A 270 -27.18 4.50 6.68
N ARG A 271 -28.03 4.21 7.67
CA ARG A 271 -28.04 4.91 8.96
C ARG A 271 -26.71 4.81 9.70
N HIS A 272 -25.84 3.87 9.32
CA HIS A 272 -24.53 3.67 9.92
C HIS A 272 -23.54 4.77 9.51
N SER A 273 -23.64 5.35 8.31
CA SER A 273 -22.74 6.44 7.89
C SER A 273 -22.92 7.69 8.76
N LEU A 274 -24.17 8.04 9.14
CA LEU A 274 -24.42 9.17 10.05
C LEU A 274 -23.79 8.95 11.43
N LEU A 275 -23.88 7.73 11.96
CA LEU A 275 -23.21 7.37 13.21
C LEU A 275 -21.68 7.45 13.07
N SER A 276 -21.13 7.01 11.94
CA SER A 276 -19.70 7.14 11.61
C SER A 276 -19.24 8.60 11.57
N VAL A 277 -20.06 9.54 11.06
CA VAL A 277 -19.75 10.99 11.12
C VAL A 277 -19.63 11.48 12.56
N ILE A 278 -20.57 11.11 13.44
CA ILE A 278 -20.56 11.52 14.85
C ILE A 278 -19.32 10.95 15.55
N ILE A 279 -19.04 9.67 15.35
CA ILE A 279 -17.86 8.99 15.91
C ILE A 279 -16.57 9.64 15.36
N CYS A 280 -16.51 9.94 14.07
CA CYS A 280 -15.39 10.66 13.46
C CYS A 280 -15.18 12.03 14.12
N GLY A 281 -16.25 12.79 14.38
CA GLY A 281 -16.20 14.05 15.11
C GLY A 281 -15.58 13.92 16.51
N LEU A 282 -15.99 12.91 17.28
CA LEU A 282 -15.40 12.60 18.58
C LEU A 282 -13.91 12.23 18.47
N GLY A 283 -13.55 11.48 17.43
CA GLY A 283 -12.17 11.13 17.10
C GLY A 283 -11.31 12.38 16.85
N VAL A 284 -11.79 13.31 16.02
CA VAL A 284 -11.10 14.57 15.72
C VAL A 284 -10.86 15.39 16.99
N VAL A 285 -11.82 15.45 17.91
CA VAL A 285 -11.65 16.10 19.22
C VAL A 285 -10.56 15.41 20.05
N GLY A 286 -10.53 14.07 20.06
CA GLY A 286 -9.49 13.29 20.74
C GLY A 286 -8.09 13.55 20.18
N VAL A 287 -7.95 13.50 18.84
CA VAL A 287 -6.70 13.79 18.12
C VAL A 287 -6.22 15.21 18.41
N TRP A 288 -7.15 16.17 18.42
CA TRP A 288 -6.85 17.56 18.74
C TRP A 288 -6.29 17.74 20.16
N ARG A 289 -6.89 17.10 21.17
CA ARG A 289 -6.37 17.14 22.56
C ARG A 289 -4.92 16.66 22.62
N VAL A 290 -4.59 15.60 21.88
CA VAL A 290 -3.22 15.08 21.78
C VAL A 290 -2.31 16.06 21.05
N ALA A 291 -2.75 16.62 19.92
CA ALA A 291 -1.99 17.63 19.16
C ALA A 291 -1.66 18.88 19.99
N ARG A 292 -2.55 19.26 20.91
CA ARG A 292 -2.33 20.39 21.83
C ARG A 292 -1.23 20.11 22.87
N SER A 293 -1.07 18.84 23.26
CA SER A 293 -0.05 18.41 24.23
C SER A 293 1.37 18.36 23.66
N VAL A 294 1.51 18.41 22.33
CA VAL A 294 2.79 18.39 21.63
C VAL A 294 3.40 19.79 21.66
N THR A 295 4.65 19.95 22.10
CA THR A 295 5.37 21.23 22.03
C THR A 295 6.27 21.27 20.79
N GLY A 296 6.25 22.37 20.04
CA GLY A 296 7.08 22.57 18.84
C GLY A 296 6.29 22.92 17.57
N ARG A 297 6.91 23.71 16.69
CA ARG A 297 6.38 24.01 15.36
C ARG A 297 6.55 22.77 14.48
N GLN A 298 5.47 22.33 13.85
CA GLN A 298 5.46 21.11 13.06
C GLN A 298 5.64 21.50 11.59
N THR A 299 6.63 20.92 10.92
CA THR A 299 6.71 21.00 9.45
C THR A 299 5.99 19.80 8.85
N ASP A 300 5.19 20.02 7.81
CA ASP A 300 4.41 18.97 7.15
C ASP A 300 5.30 17.78 6.71
N ASP A 301 6.52 18.06 6.25
CA ASP A 301 7.51 17.03 5.88
C ASP A 301 7.86 16.07 7.02
N SER A 302 7.98 16.59 8.25
CA SER A 302 8.29 15.76 9.42
C SER A 302 7.10 14.91 9.87
N ALA A 303 5.87 15.39 9.63
CA ALA A 303 4.64 14.65 9.86
C ALA A 303 4.51 13.49 8.86
N VAL A 304 4.77 13.75 7.58
CA VAL A 304 4.75 12.76 6.51
C VAL A 304 5.78 11.64 6.75
N ARG A 305 7.02 11.98 7.13
CA ARG A 305 8.05 10.98 7.47
C ARG A 305 7.67 10.14 8.70
N SER A 306 7.10 10.77 9.72
CA SER A 306 6.63 10.06 10.92
C SER A 306 5.46 9.11 10.60
N ALA A 307 4.56 9.52 9.71
CA ALA A 307 3.48 8.68 9.24
C ALA A 307 3.99 7.51 8.39
N GLN A 308 5.03 7.72 7.56
CA GLN A 308 5.67 6.64 6.78
C GLN A 308 6.28 5.54 7.65
N SER A 309 7.04 5.92 8.68
CA SER A 309 7.68 4.94 9.56
C SER A 309 6.64 4.15 10.37
N LEU A 310 5.60 4.82 10.85
CA LEU A 310 4.44 4.17 11.45
C LEU A 310 3.70 3.30 10.43
N ALA A 311 3.59 3.72 9.18
CA ALA A 311 2.84 3.02 8.14
C ALA A 311 3.38 1.62 7.89
N LEU A 312 4.70 1.51 7.76
CA LEU A 312 5.35 0.21 7.55
C LEU A 312 5.11 -0.71 8.75
N LEU A 313 5.26 -0.21 9.97
CA LEU A 313 5.02 -1.01 11.18
C LEU A 313 3.55 -1.44 11.32
N VAL A 314 2.62 -0.52 11.11
CA VAL A 314 1.18 -0.79 11.20
C VAL A 314 0.75 -1.74 10.09
N SER A 315 1.21 -1.53 8.86
CA SER A 315 0.92 -2.42 7.74
C SER A 315 1.43 -3.83 8.00
N ALA A 316 2.67 -3.98 8.50
CA ALA A 316 3.23 -5.27 8.85
C ALA A 316 2.41 -5.96 9.94
N LEU A 317 2.01 -5.26 11.01
CA LEU A 317 1.20 -5.84 12.09
C LEU A 317 -0.24 -6.18 11.67
N VAL A 318 -0.87 -5.32 10.87
CA VAL A 318 -2.23 -5.50 10.35
C VAL A 318 -2.31 -6.66 9.35
N VAL A 319 -1.23 -6.89 8.60
CA VAL A 319 -1.10 -7.97 7.61
C VAL A 319 -0.49 -9.25 8.20
N ALA A 320 0.21 -9.17 9.34
CA ALA A 320 0.86 -10.33 9.97
C ALA A 320 -0.10 -11.48 10.24
N VAL A 321 -1.37 -11.21 10.59
CA VAL A 321 -2.36 -12.26 10.84
C VAL A 321 -2.74 -13.00 9.57
N PRO A 322 -3.20 -12.35 8.49
CA PRO A 322 -3.39 -13.01 7.18
C PRO A 322 -2.17 -13.82 6.74
N MET A 323 -0.96 -13.28 6.93
CA MET A 323 0.28 -14.00 6.64
C MET A 323 0.45 -15.24 7.50
N LEU A 324 0.21 -15.14 8.81
CA LEU A 324 0.36 -16.27 9.74
C LEU A 324 -0.63 -17.39 9.40
N ILE A 325 -1.88 -17.05 9.11
CA ILE A 325 -2.92 -18.01 8.68
C ILE A 325 -2.41 -18.82 7.48
N GLN A 326 -1.83 -18.13 6.51
CA GLN A 326 -1.36 -18.73 5.26
C GLN A 326 -0.06 -19.51 5.41
N VAL A 327 0.87 -19.03 6.26
CA VAL A 327 2.05 -19.80 6.65
C VAL A 327 1.65 -21.09 7.36
N VAL A 328 0.67 -21.04 8.27
CA VAL A 328 0.18 -22.25 8.96
C VAL A 328 -0.54 -23.18 8.00
N GLY A 329 -1.37 -22.65 7.09
CA GLY A 329 -1.99 -23.44 6.02
C GLY A 329 -0.95 -24.13 5.13
N LEU A 330 0.13 -23.43 4.79
CA LEU A 330 1.24 -24.03 4.07
C LEU A 330 2.02 -25.06 4.90
N VAL A 331 2.23 -24.82 6.18
CA VAL A 331 2.83 -25.82 7.10
C VAL A 331 1.94 -27.05 7.20
N GLN A 332 0.61 -26.92 7.16
CA GLN A 332 -0.31 -28.06 7.09
C GLN A 332 -0.18 -28.84 5.80
N VAL A 333 -0.12 -28.12 4.68
CA VAL A 333 0.20 -28.67 3.39
C VAL A 333 1.53 -29.46 3.43
N ILE A 334 2.56 -28.94 4.11
CA ILE A 334 3.86 -29.61 4.28
C ILE A 334 3.76 -30.82 5.21
N ALA A 335 3.10 -30.68 6.36
CA ALA A 335 3.00 -31.71 7.39
C ALA A 335 2.15 -32.90 6.93
N GLY A 336 1.10 -32.64 6.15
CA GLY A 336 0.30 -33.69 5.52
C GLY A 336 1.08 -34.55 4.51
N LEU A 337 2.30 -34.17 4.13
CA LEU A 337 3.16 -34.93 3.21
C LEU A 337 4.10 -35.92 3.91
N SER A 338 4.38 -35.75 5.20
CA SER A 338 5.45 -36.49 5.89
C SER A 338 4.96 -37.51 6.90
N SER A 339 3.71 -37.42 7.37
CA SER A 339 3.19 -38.35 8.37
C SER A 339 1.67 -38.26 8.54
N PRO A 340 0.98 -39.37 8.91
CA PRO A 340 -0.40 -39.35 9.43
C PRO A 340 -0.53 -38.72 10.84
N ILE A 341 0.50 -38.03 11.34
CA ILE A 341 0.44 -37.24 12.58
C ILE A 341 -0.79 -36.32 12.53
N SER A 342 -1.54 -36.33 13.65
CA SER A 342 -2.93 -35.87 13.77
C SER A 342 -3.19 -34.54 13.06
N THR A 343 -3.80 -34.64 11.88
CA THR A 343 -4.46 -33.54 11.19
C THR A 343 -5.32 -32.73 12.14
N GLY A 344 -5.88 -33.33 13.20
CA GLY A 344 -6.69 -32.66 14.21
C GLY A 344 -6.05 -31.48 14.95
N VAL A 345 -4.77 -31.52 15.37
CA VAL A 345 -4.16 -30.38 16.10
C VAL A 345 -3.91 -29.21 15.15
N LEU A 346 -3.42 -29.51 13.95
CA LEU A 346 -3.10 -28.50 12.95
C LEU A 346 -4.38 -27.93 12.30
N GLN A 347 -5.39 -28.77 12.10
CA GLN A 347 -6.74 -28.37 11.72
C GLN A 347 -7.36 -27.49 12.82
N ALA A 348 -7.25 -27.86 14.10
CA ALA A 348 -7.74 -27.00 15.19
C ALA A 348 -7.03 -25.64 15.25
N MET A 349 -5.71 -25.59 15.00
CA MET A 349 -4.98 -24.31 14.88
C MET A 349 -5.48 -23.48 13.69
N ILE A 350 -5.80 -24.13 12.58
CA ILE A 350 -6.34 -23.50 11.37
C ILE A 350 -7.77 -23.03 11.59
N ASP A 351 -8.62 -23.83 12.22
CA ASP A 351 -9.98 -23.46 12.55
C ASP A 351 -9.99 -22.24 13.49
N VAL A 352 -9.04 -22.16 14.44
CA VAL A 352 -8.81 -20.97 15.29
C VAL A 352 -8.28 -19.76 14.49
N LEU A 353 -7.43 -19.99 13.51
CA LEU A 353 -6.83 -18.97 12.65
C LEU A 353 -7.81 -18.43 11.59
N LEU A 354 -8.74 -19.27 11.15
CA LEU A 354 -9.81 -18.98 10.19
C LEU A 354 -11.06 -18.40 10.86
N ILE A 355 -11.07 -18.23 12.19
CA ILE A 355 -12.17 -17.49 12.83
C ILE A 355 -12.19 -16.09 12.22
N ASP A 356 -13.28 -15.75 11.53
CA ASP A 356 -13.47 -14.46 10.85
C ASP A 356 -13.24 -13.24 11.77
N SER A 357 -13.33 -13.44 13.08
CA SER A 357 -13.09 -12.43 14.10
C SER A 357 -11.61 -12.22 14.48
N LEU A 358 -10.70 -13.14 14.16
CA LEU A 358 -9.29 -13.06 14.58
C LEU A 358 -8.57 -11.87 13.93
N ALA A 359 -8.72 -11.69 12.62
CA ALA A 359 -8.09 -10.58 11.92
C ALA A 359 -8.60 -9.21 12.43
N PRO A 360 -9.93 -8.97 12.55
CA PRO A 360 -10.44 -7.79 13.22
C PRO A 360 -9.95 -7.62 14.67
N PHE A 361 -9.86 -8.70 15.44
CA PHE A 361 -9.39 -8.65 16.82
C PHE A 361 -7.93 -8.20 16.94
N VAL A 362 -7.02 -8.75 16.13
CA VAL A 362 -5.62 -8.33 16.16
C VAL A 362 -5.47 -6.89 15.66
N ARG A 363 -6.23 -6.50 14.63
CA ARG A 363 -6.26 -5.10 14.18
C ARG A 363 -6.75 -4.16 15.28
N LEU A 364 -7.78 -4.55 16.04
CA LEU A 364 -8.27 -3.81 17.21
C LEU A 364 -7.15 -3.65 18.26
N LEU A 365 -6.38 -4.70 18.55
CA LEU A 365 -5.24 -4.64 19.47
C LEU A 365 -4.15 -3.69 18.96
N VAL A 366 -3.82 -3.76 17.67
CA VAL A 366 -2.85 -2.85 17.03
C VAL A 366 -3.33 -1.39 17.12
N GLY A 367 -4.58 -1.13 16.77
CA GLY A 367 -5.18 0.21 16.86
C GLY A 367 -5.18 0.76 18.28
N THR A 368 -5.57 -0.07 19.25
CA THR A 368 -5.55 0.28 20.67
C THR A 368 -4.12 0.55 21.16
N GLY A 369 -3.17 -0.29 20.75
CA GLY A 369 -1.74 -0.11 21.05
C GLY A 369 -1.19 1.20 20.52
N LEU A 370 -1.55 1.59 19.29
CA LEU A 370 -1.18 2.88 18.70
C LEU A 370 -1.78 4.06 19.47
N MET A 371 -3.06 3.98 19.84
CA MET A 371 -3.70 5.01 20.65
C MET A 371 -3.00 5.16 22.01
N ILE A 372 -2.70 4.06 22.69
CA ILE A 372 -2.00 4.07 23.98
C ILE A 372 -0.58 4.61 23.82
N ALA A 373 0.17 4.17 22.80
CA ALA A 373 1.54 4.62 22.56
C ALA A 373 1.61 6.12 22.25
N GLY A 374 0.68 6.62 21.44
CA GLY A 374 0.55 8.04 21.15
C GLY A 374 0.13 8.87 22.37
N TRP A 375 -0.81 8.35 23.17
CA TRP A 375 -1.28 9.01 24.40
C TRP A 375 -0.22 9.06 25.51
N ARG A 376 0.50 7.96 25.72
CA ARG A 376 1.56 7.83 26.75
C ARG A 376 2.85 8.60 26.43
N ARG A 377 2.85 9.39 25.35
CA ARG A 377 4.00 10.20 24.92
C ARG A 377 5.26 9.39 24.59
N ALA A 378 5.12 8.09 24.30
CA ALA A 378 6.22 7.20 23.98
C ALA A 378 6.82 7.44 22.58
N LEU A 379 6.07 8.12 21.70
CA LEU A 379 6.48 8.43 20.34
C LEU A 379 6.98 9.87 20.20
N ALA A 380 7.65 10.17 19.08
CA ALA A 380 7.94 11.54 18.68
C ALA A 380 6.65 12.37 18.57
N PRO A 381 6.67 13.69 18.82
CA PRO A 381 5.44 14.45 19.04
C PRO A 381 4.45 14.40 17.87
N LEU A 382 4.94 14.38 16.63
CA LEU A 382 4.12 14.22 15.43
C LEU A 382 3.59 12.79 15.25
N ALA A 383 4.45 11.80 15.45
CA ALA A 383 4.08 10.39 15.45
C ALA A 383 2.98 10.08 16.48
N ARG A 384 2.88 10.83 17.58
CA ARG A 384 1.77 10.68 18.55
C ARG A 384 0.42 11.00 17.94
N VAL A 385 0.32 12.13 17.21
CA VAL A 385 -0.95 12.60 16.65
C VAL A 385 -1.42 11.65 15.55
N THR A 386 -0.50 11.27 14.65
CA THR A 386 -0.79 10.31 13.58
C THR A 386 -1.12 8.92 14.14
N ALA A 387 -0.43 8.45 15.19
CA ALA A 387 -0.71 7.15 15.81
C ALA A 387 -2.08 7.14 16.51
N VAL A 388 -2.46 8.20 17.23
CA VAL A 388 -3.77 8.28 17.87
C VAL A 388 -4.88 8.34 16.83
N ALA A 389 -4.72 9.15 15.78
CA ALA A 389 -5.70 9.27 14.71
C ALA A 389 -5.88 7.96 13.94
N SER A 390 -4.77 7.33 13.52
CA SER A 390 -4.81 6.04 12.81
C SER A 390 -5.33 4.92 13.71
N GLY A 391 -4.89 4.88 14.97
CA GLY A 391 -5.34 3.92 15.95
C GLY A 391 -6.84 4.02 16.24
N PHE A 392 -7.37 5.24 16.33
CA PHE A 392 -8.82 5.48 16.48
C PHE A 392 -9.62 4.91 15.30
N VAL A 393 -9.19 5.18 14.07
CA VAL A 393 -9.89 4.66 12.87
C VAL A 393 -9.85 3.12 12.85
N ILE A 394 -8.69 2.52 13.14
CA ILE A 394 -8.55 1.06 13.21
C ILE A 394 -9.47 0.48 14.29
N VAL A 395 -9.53 1.10 15.48
CA VAL A 395 -10.36 0.62 16.58
C VAL A 395 -11.85 0.66 16.21
N VAL A 396 -12.33 1.76 15.64
CA VAL A 396 -13.75 1.91 15.27
C VAL A 396 -14.15 0.89 14.19
N ASP A 397 -13.35 0.78 13.13
CA ASP A 397 -13.64 -0.15 12.03
C ASP A 397 -13.70 -1.59 12.54
N ASN A 398 -12.72 -2.02 13.33
CA ASN A 398 -12.62 -3.41 13.76
C ASN A 398 -13.55 -3.75 14.94
N ALA A 399 -13.83 -2.81 15.85
CA ALA A 399 -14.81 -3.01 16.92
C ALA A 399 -16.22 -3.22 16.36
N SER A 400 -16.58 -2.48 15.29
CA SER A 400 -17.87 -2.65 14.64
C SER A 400 -18.01 -4.03 13.97
N ARG A 401 -16.97 -4.49 13.26
CA ARG A 401 -16.91 -5.84 12.67
C ARG A 401 -17.05 -6.95 13.72
N LEU A 402 -16.37 -6.82 14.86
CA LEU A 402 -16.47 -7.80 15.95
C LEU A 402 -17.84 -7.83 16.63
N SER A 403 -18.57 -6.72 16.63
CA SER A 403 -19.90 -6.65 17.24
C SER A 403 -21.00 -7.35 16.42
N GLY A 404 -20.68 -7.87 15.23
CA GLY A 404 -21.64 -8.47 14.30
C GLY A 404 -22.64 -7.48 13.71
N ARG A 405 -22.46 -6.17 13.94
CA ARG A 405 -23.24 -5.08 13.35
C ARG A 405 -22.63 -4.66 12.02
N SER A 406 -23.42 -3.96 11.20
CA SER A 406 -22.92 -3.34 9.98
C SER A 406 -21.64 -2.54 10.27
N PRO A 407 -20.58 -2.69 9.46
CA PRO A 407 -19.29 -2.11 9.75
C PRO A 407 -19.37 -0.58 9.75
N LEU A 408 -19.03 0.04 10.89
CA LEU A 408 -18.86 1.48 11.01
C LEU A 408 -17.52 1.85 10.39
N THR A 409 -17.55 2.10 9.08
CA THR A 409 -16.35 2.51 8.35
C THR A 409 -16.17 4.02 8.47
N ILE A 410 -14.99 4.45 8.93
CA ILE A 410 -14.58 5.86 8.87
C ILE A 410 -13.80 6.06 7.57
N THR A 411 -14.28 6.94 6.71
CA THR A 411 -13.65 7.29 5.43
C THR A 411 -13.23 8.76 5.43
N ALA A 412 -12.43 9.15 4.43
CA ALA A 412 -12.04 10.55 4.22
C ALA A 412 -13.26 11.46 3.99
N GLU A 413 -14.36 10.93 3.45
CA GLU A 413 -15.61 11.67 3.26
C GLU A 413 -16.29 12.02 4.58
N HIS A 414 -16.26 11.11 5.56
CA HIS A 414 -16.76 11.38 6.91
C HIS A 414 -15.92 12.48 7.57
N LEU A 415 -14.59 12.41 7.43
CA LEU A 415 -13.67 13.45 7.93
C LEU A 415 -13.95 14.80 7.27
N ASP A 416 -14.26 14.81 5.97
CA ASP A 416 -14.57 16.02 5.21
C ASP A 416 -15.86 16.69 5.70
N VAL A 417 -16.92 15.92 5.91
CA VAL A 417 -18.17 16.44 6.50
C VAL A 417 -17.92 17.01 7.90
N VAL A 418 -17.18 16.28 8.75
CA VAL A 418 -16.81 16.77 10.09
C VAL A 418 -16.03 18.08 10.01
N LEU A 419 -15.09 18.18 9.07
CA LEU A 419 -14.28 19.38 8.89
C LEU A 419 -15.10 20.56 8.37
N VAL A 420 -15.96 20.35 7.38
CA VAL A 420 -16.84 21.39 6.83
C VAL A 420 -17.73 21.96 7.93
N VAL A 421 -18.35 21.10 8.74
CA VAL A 421 -19.15 21.51 9.90
C VAL A 421 -18.28 22.28 10.91
N GLY A 422 -17.09 21.76 11.25
CA GLY A 422 -16.17 22.41 12.18
C GLY A 422 -15.73 23.80 11.71
N VAL A 423 -15.38 23.94 10.43
CA VAL A 423 -14.99 25.22 9.80
C VAL A 423 -16.18 26.18 9.74
N ALA A 424 -17.38 25.70 9.40
CA ALA A 424 -18.59 26.51 9.39
C ALA A 424 -18.90 27.09 10.78
N LEU A 425 -18.84 26.26 11.83
CA LEU A 425 -19.02 26.70 13.22
C LEU A 425 -17.94 27.71 13.66
N PHE A 426 -16.69 27.46 13.26
CA PHE A 426 -15.60 28.40 13.51
C PHE A 426 -15.83 29.76 12.82
N LEU A 427 -16.21 29.76 11.54
CA LEU A 427 -16.46 30.98 10.79
C LEU A 427 -17.66 31.74 11.37
N ALA A 428 -18.77 31.04 11.68
CA ALA A 428 -19.95 31.64 12.28
C ALA A 428 -19.65 32.31 13.63
N SER A 429 -18.91 31.64 14.51
CA SER A 429 -18.47 32.21 15.80
C SER A 429 -17.50 33.37 15.64
N SER A 430 -16.65 33.37 14.61
CA SER A 430 -15.71 34.46 14.34
C SER A 430 -16.38 35.68 13.69
N VAL A 431 -17.41 35.46 12.86
CA VAL A 431 -18.28 36.53 12.32
C VAL A 431 -19.05 37.20 13.46
N SER A 432 -19.69 36.41 14.34
CA SER A 432 -20.46 36.96 15.46
C SER A 432 -19.60 37.80 16.41
N GLN A 433 -18.34 37.40 16.60
CA GLN A 433 -17.36 38.14 17.39
C GLN A 433 -16.69 39.31 16.64
N ARG A 434 -17.01 39.54 15.35
CA ARG A 434 -16.41 40.57 14.46
C ARG A 434 -14.88 40.54 14.41
N ARG A 435 -14.28 39.36 14.51
CA ARG A 435 -12.81 39.17 14.62
C ARG A 435 -12.20 38.41 13.45
N LEU A 436 -12.92 38.32 12.35
CA LEU A 436 -12.51 37.55 11.19
C LEU A 436 -11.34 38.22 10.48
N THR A 437 -10.17 37.60 10.60
CA THR A 437 -8.96 38.03 9.91
C THR A 437 -8.83 37.33 8.57
N SER A 438 -8.25 37.99 7.57
CA SER A 438 -8.00 37.38 6.26
C SER A 438 -7.11 36.14 6.34
N SER A 439 -6.20 36.10 7.31
CA SER A 439 -5.35 34.93 7.56
C SER A 439 -6.18 33.72 8.00
N GLN A 440 -7.16 33.90 8.88
CA GLN A 440 -8.03 32.82 9.35
C GLN A 440 -8.93 32.28 8.23
N VAL A 441 -9.44 33.16 7.37
CA VAL A 441 -10.22 32.75 6.19
C VAL A 441 -9.37 31.95 5.22
N ALA A 442 -8.14 32.41 4.94
CA ALA A 442 -7.22 31.69 4.07
C ALA A 442 -6.85 30.32 4.65
N SER A 443 -6.58 30.22 5.96
CA SER A 443 -6.32 28.94 6.62
C SER A 443 -7.54 28.00 6.60
N ALA A 444 -8.75 28.52 6.84
CA ALA A 444 -9.98 27.75 6.74
C ALA A 444 -10.22 27.24 5.32
N ALA A 445 -10.01 28.08 4.31
CA ALA A 445 -10.09 27.68 2.90
C ALA A 445 -9.03 26.62 2.56
N GLY A 446 -7.79 26.78 3.01
CA GLY A 446 -6.72 25.79 2.82
C GLY A 446 -7.07 24.43 3.42
N LEU A 447 -7.64 24.41 4.64
CA LEU A 447 -8.13 23.19 5.28
C LEU A 447 -9.26 22.51 4.49
N LEU A 448 -10.20 23.29 3.97
CA LEU A 448 -11.30 22.77 3.15
C LEU A 448 -10.82 22.25 1.79
N VAL A 449 -9.86 22.93 1.15
CA VAL A 449 -9.22 22.41 -0.07
C VAL A 449 -8.50 21.10 0.23
N LEU A 450 -7.72 21.04 1.32
CA LEU A 450 -7.00 19.83 1.72
C LEU A 450 -7.94 18.66 1.97
N SER A 451 -9.03 18.89 2.67
CA SER A 451 -10.04 17.88 2.95
C SER A 451 -10.83 17.48 1.71
N GLY A 452 -11.22 18.44 0.87
CA GLY A 452 -11.94 18.17 -0.37
C GLY A 452 -11.11 17.38 -1.38
N VAL A 453 -9.83 17.74 -1.55
CA VAL A 453 -8.89 17.02 -2.42
C VAL A 453 -8.60 15.62 -1.86
N ALA A 454 -8.47 15.49 -0.54
CA ALA A 454 -8.24 14.20 0.09
C ALA A 454 -9.47 13.30 0.14
N SER A 455 -10.68 13.85 0.22
CA SER A 455 -11.92 13.07 0.16
C SER A 455 -12.19 12.55 -1.25
N GLN A 456 -11.66 13.22 -2.26
CA GLN A 456 -11.67 12.75 -3.65
C GLN A 456 -10.45 11.89 -3.93
N ASN A 457 -10.39 10.66 -3.42
CA ASN A 457 -9.38 9.68 -3.84
C ASN A 457 -9.36 9.49 -5.38
N ALA A 458 -10.51 9.74 -6.02
CA ALA A 458 -10.67 9.82 -7.47
C ALA A 458 -9.85 10.94 -8.14
N PHE A 459 -9.40 11.98 -7.42
CA PHE A 459 -8.55 13.04 -7.96
C PHE A 459 -7.15 12.52 -8.29
N ALA A 460 -6.50 11.81 -7.35
CA ALA A 460 -5.20 11.18 -7.60
C ALA A 460 -5.30 10.06 -8.63
N ALA A 461 -6.40 9.32 -8.60
CA ALA A 461 -6.64 8.21 -9.52
C ALA A 461 -7.23 8.65 -10.87
N GLY A 462 -7.72 9.88 -11.02
CA GLY A 462 -8.59 10.33 -12.11
C GLY A 462 -8.03 10.12 -13.52
N PRO A 463 -6.77 10.48 -13.81
CA PRO A 463 -6.16 10.20 -15.11
C PRO A 463 -6.12 8.69 -15.42
N LEU A 464 -5.87 7.86 -14.40
CA LEU A 464 -5.82 6.40 -14.54
C LEU A 464 -7.21 5.76 -14.57
N ALA A 465 -8.21 6.36 -13.91
CA ALA A 465 -9.59 5.89 -13.91
C ALA A 465 -10.25 5.99 -15.29
N THR A 466 -9.77 6.88 -16.16
CA THR A 466 -10.20 6.91 -17.58
C THR A 466 -9.64 5.74 -18.39
N LEU A 467 -8.48 5.20 -18.00
CA LEU A 467 -7.82 4.07 -18.66
C LEU A 467 -8.23 2.72 -18.05
N LEU A 468 -8.65 2.71 -16.79
CA LEU A 468 -8.99 1.52 -16.03
C LEU A 468 -10.38 1.67 -15.43
N PRO A 469 -11.36 0.81 -15.78
CA PRO A 469 -12.73 0.89 -15.28
C PRO A 469 -12.88 0.57 -13.78
N LEU A 470 -11.78 0.25 -13.07
CA LEU A 470 -11.75 -0.13 -11.66
C LEU A 470 -11.07 0.96 -10.82
N GLY A 471 -11.88 1.77 -10.12
CA GLY A 471 -11.41 2.90 -9.31
C GLY A 471 -10.36 2.51 -8.26
N GLY A 472 -10.57 1.42 -7.51
CA GLY A 472 -9.60 0.96 -6.49
C GLY A 472 -8.24 0.55 -7.08
N LEU A 473 -8.25 -0.05 -8.27
CA LEU A 473 -7.03 -0.47 -8.96
C LEU A 473 -6.23 0.75 -9.46
N SER A 474 -6.91 1.77 -9.96
CA SER A 474 -6.27 3.01 -10.41
C SER A 474 -5.55 3.74 -9.27
N LEU A 475 -6.13 3.74 -8.06
CA LEU A 475 -5.50 4.27 -6.86
C LEU A 475 -4.28 3.44 -6.43
N LEU A 476 -4.38 2.11 -6.45
CA LEU A 476 -3.26 1.22 -6.18
C LEU A 476 -2.09 1.47 -7.14
N LEU A 477 -2.38 1.52 -8.44
CA LEU A 477 -1.36 1.76 -9.46
C LEU A 477 -0.72 3.13 -9.34
N PHE A 478 -1.52 4.16 -9.05
CA PHE A 478 -0.99 5.48 -8.72
C PHE A 478 -0.02 5.40 -7.55
N GLY A 479 -0.43 4.80 -6.43
CA GLY A 479 0.39 4.69 -5.22
C GLY A 479 1.68 3.88 -5.45
N LEU A 480 1.61 2.76 -6.18
CA LEU A 480 2.79 1.97 -6.52
C LEU A 480 3.74 2.74 -7.43
N PHE A 481 3.24 3.35 -8.50
CA PHE A 481 4.04 4.12 -9.44
C PHE A 481 4.68 5.33 -8.74
N TRP A 482 3.88 6.08 -7.99
CA TRP A 482 4.35 7.21 -7.19
C TRP A 482 5.43 6.75 -6.20
N GLY A 483 5.18 5.65 -5.47
CA GLY A 483 6.11 5.05 -4.54
C GLY A 483 7.44 4.60 -5.17
N VAL A 484 7.47 4.17 -6.44
CA VAL A 484 8.73 3.89 -7.16
C VAL A 484 9.59 5.15 -7.29
N PHE A 485 8.98 6.29 -7.61
CA PHE A 485 9.73 7.53 -7.84
C PHE A 485 10.01 8.32 -6.57
N THR A 486 9.14 8.26 -5.57
CA THR A 486 9.25 9.07 -4.35
C THR A 486 9.68 8.27 -3.12
N GLY A 487 9.47 6.95 -3.12
CA GLY A 487 9.64 6.09 -1.96
C GLY A 487 11.06 5.54 -1.76
N ALA A 488 11.98 5.70 -2.72
CA ALA A 488 13.34 5.17 -2.56
C ALA A 488 14.21 6.01 -1.60
N GLY A 489 13.70 7.11 -1.04
CA GLY A 489 14.37 7.89 0.00
C GLY A 489 14.87 7.03 1.16
N ASP A 490 14.01 6.14 1.70
CA ASP A 490 14.37 5.24 2.81
C ASP A 490 15.32 4.11 2.36
N ALA A 491 15.25 3.73 1.08
CA ALA A 491 16.13 2.74 0.48
C ALA A 491 17.53 3.29 0.20
N ASN A 492 17.67 4.61 0.08
CA ASN A 492 18.96 5.29 -0.10
C ASN A 492 19.76 5.40 1.21
N GLU A 493 19.12 5.27 2.36
CA GLU A 493 19.79 5.29 3.65
C GLU A 493 20.57 3.98 3.87
N SER A 494 21.74 4.06 4.50
CA SER A 494 22.52 2.88 4.88
C SER A 494 22.46 2.68 6.39
N SER A 495 22.18 1.45 6.83
CA SER A 495 22.42 1.01 8.21
C SER A 495 23.40 -0.16 8.24
N PRO A 496 24.05 -0.45 9.39
CA PRO A 496 24.91 -1.63 9.53
C PRO A 496 24.20 -2.95 9.20
N GLU A 497 22.91 -3.03 9.52
CA GLU A 497 22.06 -4.20 9.29
C GLU A 497 21.58 -4.30 7.83
N PHE A 498 21.42 -3.14 7.17
CA PHE A 498 20.92 -3.02 5.81
C PHE A 498 21.74 -1.98 5.04
N PRO A 499 22.84 -2.40 4.38
CA PRO A 499 23.58 -1.54 3.48
C PRO A 499 22.68 -1.00 2.36
N SER A 500 22.99 0.19 1.85
CA SER A 500 22.18 0.85 0.80
C SER A 500 22.01 -0.01 -0.45
N GLU A 501 23.04 -0.75 -0.86
CA GLU A 501 22.96 -1.69 -1.99
C GLU A 501 21.93 -2.81 -1.74
N SER A 502 21.89 -3.36 -0.54
CA SER A 502 20.89 -4.36 -0.14
C SER A 502 19.49 -3.78 -0.12
N ARG A 503 19.30 -2.59 0.46
CA ARG A 503 17.99 -1.92 0.53
C ARG A 503 17.42 -1.62 -0.84
N LEU A 504 18.25 -1.08 -1.74
CA LEU A 504 17.82 -0.76 -3.11
C LEU A 504 17.44 -2.00 -3.90
N MET A 505 18.17 -3.10 -3.76
CA MET A 505 17.83 -4.38 -4.41
C MET A 505 16.55 -5.00 -3.82
N LEU A 506 16.39 -4.99 -2.50
CA LEU A 506 15.17 -5.45 -1.83
C LEU A 506 13.96 -4.59 -2.24
N PHE A 507 14.12 -3.27 -2.27
CA PHE A 507 13.10 -2.34 -2.74
C PHE A 507 12.70 -2.61 -4.19
N ALA A 508 13.67 -2.70 -5.10
CA ALA A 508 13.41 -2.97 -6.51
C ALA A 508 12.74 -4.33 -6.73
N GLY A 509 13.20 -5.37 -6.04
CA GLY A 509 12.61 -6.71 -6.10
C GLY A 509 11.19 -6.75 -5.54
N TYR A 510 10.94 -6.08 -4.42
CA TYR A 510 9.62 -6.04 -3.79
C TYR A 510 8.61 -5.22 -4.60
N GLN A 511 9.05 -4.10 -5.19
CA GLN A 511 8.29 -3.34 -6.19
C GLN A 511 7.93 -4.22 -7.39
N LEU A 512 8.93 -4.89 -7.99
CA LEU A 512 8.74 -5.75 -9.15
C LEU A 512 7.75 -6.89 -8.86
N LEU A 513 7.87 -7.54 -7.69
CA LEU A 513 6.95 -8.59 -7.26
C LEU A 513 5.51 -8.05 -7.22
N THR A 514 5.32 -6.91 -6.56
CA THR A 514 4.00 -6.32 -6.37
C THR A 514 3.35 -5.95 -7.70
N VAL A 515 4.07 -5.25 -8.60
CA VAL A 515 3.52 -4.90 -9.92
C VAL A 515 3.29 -6.13 -10.80
N SER A 516 4.05 -7.22 -10.62
CA SER A 516 3.84 -8.47 -11.36
C SER A 516 2.53 -9.16 -10.97
N ILE A 517 2.21 -9.16 -9.68
CA ILE A 517 0.94 -9.71 -9.17
C ILE A 517 -0.24 -8.84 -9.61
N VAL A 518 -0.09 -7.51 -9.58
CA VAL A 518 -1.12 -6.61 -10.12
C VAL A 518 -1.31 -6.84 -11.63
N LEU A 519 -0.22 -7.00 -12.39
CA LEU A 519 -0.29 -7.32 -13.81
C LEU A 519 -1.06 -8.62 -14.06
N TRP A 520 -0.81 -9.66 -13.26
CA TRP A 520 -1.60 -10.89 -13.33
C TRP A 520 -3.08 -10.62 -13.09
N ALA A 521 -3.44 -9.97 -11.99
CA ALA A 521 -4.83 -9.69 -11.63
C ALA A 521 -5.57 -8.93 -12.74
N VAL A 522 -4.90 -7.98 -13.39
CA VAL A 522 -5.45 -7.21 -14.52
C VAL A 522 -5.60 -8.05 -15.78
N LEU A 523 -4.57 -8.81 -16.15
CA LEU A 523 -4.58 -9.62 -17.38
C LEU A 523 -5.62 -10.75 -17.30
N THR A 524 -5.78 -11.38 -16.14
CA THR A 524 -6.71 -12.49 -15.93
C THR A 524 -8.10 -12.04 -15.53
N ARG A 525 -8.25 -10.78 -15.09
CA ARG A 525 -9.47 -10.26 -14.45
C ARG A 525 -9.86 -11.07 -13.20
N ASP A 526 -8.86 -11.51 -12.44
CA ASP A 526 -9.06 -12.19 -11.15
C ASP A 526 -9.64 -11.21 -10.13
N THR A 527 -10.95 -11.31 -9.88
CA THR A 527 -11.67 -10.45 -8.95
C THR A 527 -11.21 -10.68 -7.52
N THR A 528 -10.86 -11.91 -7.14
CA THR A 528 -10.41 -12.24 -5.78
C THR A 528 -9.10 -11.53 -5.45
N LEU A 529 -8.10 -11.64 -6.34
CA LEU A 529 -6.84 -10.92 -6.18
C LEU A 529 -7.02 -9.41 -6.26
N THR A 530 -7.84 -8.94 -7.19
CA THR A 530 -8.11 -7.50 -7.34
C THR A 530 -8.77 -6.93 -6.09
N ASP A 531 -9.78 -7.60 -5.53
CA ASP A 531 -10.48 -7.18 -4.33
C ASP A 531 -9.55 -7.22 -3.11
N GLN A 532 -8.70 -8.23 -3.00
CA GLN A 532 -7.73 -8.34 -1.91
C GLN A 532 -6.71 -7.18 -1.93
N LEU A 533 -6.19 -6.85 -3.12
CA LEU A 533 -5.21 -5.76 -3.28
C LEU A 533 -5.87 -4.39 -3.08
N THR A 534 -7.01 -4.14 -3.74
CA THR A 534 -7.72 -2.86 -3.64
C THR A 534 -8.25 -2.60 -2.24
N SER A 535 -8.83 -3.60 -1.57
CA SER A 535 -9.28 -3.48 -0.17
C SER A 535 -8.14 -3.16 0.79
N SER A 536 -6.93 -3.69 0.54
CA SER A 536 -5.75 -3.40 1.36
C SER A 536 -5.22 -1.98 1.13
N THR A 537 -5.23 -1.49 -0.12
CA THR A 537 -4.92 -0.09 -0.43
C THR A 537 -5.93 0.86 0.20
N GLU A 538 -7.22 0.57 0.08
CA GLU A 538 -8.27 1.36 0.71
C GLU A 538 -8.14 1.35 2.24
N LEU A 539 -7.80 0.22 2.84
CA LEU A 539 -7.53 0.15 4.28
C LEU A 539 -6.35 1.05 4.66
N GLY A 540 -5.30 1.10 3.85
CA GLY A 540 -4.17 2.02 4.04
C GLY A 540 -4.58 3.48 4.00
N VAL A 541 -5.41 3.89 3.02
CA VAL A 541 -5.98 5.24 2.94
C VAL A 541 -6.86 5.54 4.16
N ARG A 542 -7.80 4.65 4.48
CA ARG A 542 -8.77 4.86 5.55
C ARG A 542 -8.08 4.95 6.91
N THR A 543 -7.07 4.14 7.17
CA THR A 543 -6.41 4.11 8.49
C THR A 543 -5.32 5.18 8.62
N LEU A 544 -4.30 5.11 7.77
CA LEU A 544 -3.15 6.01 7.86
C LEU A 544 -3.36 7.32 7.11
N GLY A 545 -4.04 7.29 5.96
CA GLY A 545 -4.33 8.50 5.18
C GLY A 545 -5.22 9.47 5.97
N VAL A 546 -6.38 8.99 6.45
CA VAL A 546 -7.27 9.78 7.34
C VAL A 546 -6.53 10.18 8.63
N GLY A 547 -5.71 9.30 9.19
CA GLY A 547 -4.90 9.61 10.37
C GLY A 547 -3.89 10.75 10.15
N LEU A 548 -3.22 10.74 9.00
CA LEU A 548 -2.28 11.78 8.59
C LEU A 548 -3.00 13.10 8.32
N LEU A 549 -4.13 13.07 7.60
CA LEU A 549 -4.96 14.26 7.35
C LEU A 549 -5.44 14.87 8.66
N ALA A 550 -5.97 14.07 9.57
CA ALA A 550 -6.41 14.54 10.89
C ALA A 550 -5.25 15.17 11.68
N ALA A 551 -4.03 14.62 11.59
CA ALA A 551 -2.87 15.19 12.25
C ALA A 551 -2.46 16.55 11.66
N ILE A 552 -2.44 16.68 10.32
CA ILE A 552 -2.12 17.92 9.62
C ILE A 552 -3.17 18.99 9.90
N ILE A 553 -4.46 18.62 9.83
CA ILE A 553 -5.59 19.50 10.16
C ILE A 553 -5.45 20.00 11.60
N ALA A 554 -5.16 19.12 12.56
CA ALA A 554 -4.97 19.50 13.96
C ALA A 554 -3.77 20.43 14.16
N GLY A 555 -2.67 20.20 13.43
CA GLY A 555 -1.50 21.09 13.40
C GLY A 555 -1.86 22.48 12.87
N HIS A 556 -2.50 22.55 11.70
CA HIS A 556 -2.94 23.80 11.08
C HIS A 556 -3.94 24.57 11.94
N ALA A 557 -4.92 23.88 12.53
CA ALA A 557 -5.92 24.48 13.42
C ALA A 557 -5.29 25.10 14.68
N ARG A 558 -4.16 24.55 15.14
CA ARG A 558 -3.40 25.11 16.25
C ARG A 558 -2.63 26.36 15.84
N GLU A 559 -1.92 26.34 14.70
CA GLU A 559 -1.10 27.48 14.26
C GLU A 559 -1.94 28.71 13.90
N SER A 560 -3.11 28.49 13.33
CA SER A 560 -4.07 29.53 12.95
C SER A 560 -4.90 30.08 14.12
N GLY A 561 -4.78 29.51 15.32
CA GLY A 561 -5.55 29.88 16.50
C GLY A 561 -7.05 29.58 16.39
N LEU A 562 -7.47 28.76 15.41
CA LEU A 562 -8.86 28.40 15.13
C LEU A 562 -9.56 27.78 16.35
N MET A 563 -8.83 26.97 17.15
CA MET A 563 -9.46 26.14 18.20
C MET A 563 -9.26 26.60 19.65
N TRP A 564 -8.41 27.59 19.95
CA TRP A 564 -8.26 28.08 21.34
C TRP A 564 -9.53 28.77 21.89
N ARG A 565 -10.49 29.11 21.02
CA ARG A 565 -11.71 29.84 21.40
C ARG A 565 -12.99 29.00 21.47
N ALA A 566 -13.00 27.80 20.89
CA ALA A 566 -14.17 26.93 20.91
C ALA A 566 -14.48 26.37 22.31
N GLU A 567 -13.50 26.31 23.23
CA GLU A 567 -13.70 25.88 24.63
C GLU A 567 -14.19 27.00 25.56
N ARG A 568 -14.27 28.26 25.09
CA ARG A 568 -14.89 29.36 25.86
C ARG A 568 -16.39 29.53 25.52
N LEU A 569 -16.89 28.72 24.59
CA LEU A 569 -18.29 28.56 24.23
C LEU A 569 -18.74 27.18 24.70
#